data_AF-A0A0B1T615-F1
#
_entry.id   AF-A0A0B1T615-F1
#
_cell.length_a   1.000
_cell.length_b   1.000
_cell.length_c   1.000
_cell.angle_alpha   90.00
_cell.angle_beta   90.00
_cell.angle_gamma   90.00
#
_symmetry.space_group_name_H-M   'P 1'
#
loop_
_entity.id
_entity.type
_entity.pdbx_description
1 polymer ?
#
loop_
_entity_poly.entity_id
_entity_poly.type
_entity_poly.pdbx_seq_one_letter_code
_entity_poly.pdbx_strand_id
1 'polypeptide(L)'
;MTWFIATFIAALLIFMDYYLYAFLNAVVSASHTKIEQLGSSSAAISVEGKGVVANFVRAMIADNRTVEVDNSMTNAHCLMPPQRPNFQHIFTWIALPLFASLMLQVIFAFVVKRVIINHFMPFMFPIRDRVRIIYLYNKILFLRLKHRQEARARIRFVVDKWKINEETDEG
;
A
#
# COMPACT_ATOMS: atom_id res chain seq x y z
N MET A 1 -11.86 2.60 14.16
CA MET A 1 -10.40 2.65 14.39
C MET A 1 -9.74 1.31 14.05
N THR A 2 -10.29 0.19 14.50
CA THR A 2 -9.77 -1.17 14.20
C THR A 2 -9.56 -1.46 12.71
N TRP A 3 -10.48 -1.05 11.84
CA TRP A 3 -10.34 -1.24 10.39
C TRP A 3 -9.10 -0.51 9.82
N PHE A 4 -8.90 0.76 10.19
CA PHE A 4 -7.75 1.55 9.75
C PHE A 4 -6.41 0.99 10.24
N ILE A 5 -6.39 0.41 11.44
CA ILE A 5 -5.19 -0.25 11.97
C ILE A 5 -4.89 -1.51 11.15
N ALA A 6 -5.92 -2.31 10.85
CA ALA A 6 -5.76 -3.52 10.03
C ALA A 6 -5.29 -3.20 8.61
N THR A 7 -5.80 -2.12 7.99
CA THR A 7 -5.36 -1.69 6.66
C THR A 7 -3.91 -1.22 6.66
N PHE A 8 -3.52 -0.48 7.68
CA PHE A 8 -2.15 0.01 7.83
C PHE A 8 -1.16 -1.14 8.01
N ILE A 9 -1.49 -2.12 8.87
CA ILE A 9 -0.65 -3.31 9.07
C ILE A 9 -0.55 -4.13 7.78
N ALA A 10 -1.67 -4.36 7.08
CA ALA A 10 -1.65 -5.09 5.81
C ALA A 10 -0.81 -4.39 4.74
N ALA A 11 -0.90 -3.06 4.65
CA ALA A 11 -0.08 -2.27 3.74
C ALA A 11 1.42 -2.40 4.08
N LEU A 12 1.78 -2.27 5.36
CA LEU A 12 3.18 -2.43 5.80
C LEU A 12 3.74 -3.81 5.46
N LEU A 13 2.97 -4.89 5.63
CA LEU A 13 3.40 -6.24 5.27
C LEU A 13 3.65 -6.38 3.77
N ILE A 14 2.75 -5.88 2.92
CA ILE A 14 2.91 -5.91 1.46
C ILE A 14 4.15 -5.11 1.03
N PHE A 15 4.37 -3.94 1.63
CA PHE A 15 5.57 -3.15 1.36
C PHE A 15 6.84 -3.89 1.76
N MET A 16 6.87 -4.49 2.95
CA MET A 16 8.02 -5.25 3.42
C MET A 16 8.34 -6.42 2.48
N ASP A 17 7.34 -7.21 2.08
CA ASP A 17 7.51 -8.32 1.13
C ASP A 17 8.08 -7.85 -0.21
N TYR A 18 7.60 -6.71 -0.71
CA TYR A 18 8.12 -6.13 -1.96
C TYR A 18 9.58 -5.68 -1.82
N TYR A 19 9.95 -5.05 -0.70
CA TYR A 19 11.32 -4.66 -0.42
C TYR A 19 12.24 -5.88 -0.27
N LEU A 20 11.78 -6.92 0.42
CA LEU A 20 12.52 -8.17 0.55
C LEU A 20 12.76 -8.81 -0.82
N TYR A 21 11.73 -8.87 -1.67
CA TYR A 21 11.86 -9.34 -3.04
C TYR A 21 12.89 -8.50 -3.84
N ALA A 22 12.78 -7.17 -3.79
CA ALA A 22 13.68 -6.28 -4.51
C ALA A 22 15.13 -6.42 -4.04
N PHE A 23 15.34 -6.53 -2.72
CA PHE A 23 16.63 -6.75 -2.11
C PHE A 23 17.24 -8.08 -2.55
N LEU A 24 16.50 -9.19 -2.43
CA LEU A 24 16.96 -10.51 -2.86
C LEU A 24 17.26 -10.53 -4.37
N ASN A 25 16.46 -9.85 -5.18
CA ASN A 25 16.69 -9.75 -6.62
C ASN A 25 17.98 -8.97 -6.95
N ALA A 26 18.29 -7.91 -6.19
CA ALA A 26 19.54 -7.17 -6.33
C ALA A 26 20.76 -8.00 -5.87
N VAL A 27 20.62 -8.82 -4.83
CA VAL A 27 21.68 -9.72 -4.37
C VAL A 27 21.94 -10.82 -5.39
N VAL A 28 20.89 -11.43 -5.94
CA VAL A 28 21.00 -12.47 -6.98
C VAL A 28 21.60 -11.93 -8.28
N SER A 29 21.26 -10.69 -8.67
CA SER A 29 21.87 -10.08 -9.86
C SER A 29 23.36 -9.75 -9.64
N ALA A 30 23.75 -9.35 -8.43
CA ALA A 30 25.14 -9.07 -8.08
C ALA A 30 25.99 -10.35 -7.90
N SER A 31 25.40 -11.48 -7.51
CA SER A 31 26.11 -12.74 -7.23
C SER A 31 26.25 -13.67 -8.45
N HIS A 32 25.72 -13.29 -9.61
CA HIS A 32 25.79 -14.09 -10.83
C HIS A 32 27.20 -14.10 -11.43
N THR A 33 28.12 -14.87 -10.84
CA THR A 33 29.47 -15.08 -11.36
C THR A 33 29.48 -16.22 -12.38
N LYS A 34 29.66 -15.91 -13.66
CA LYS A 34 30.05 -16.90 -14.67
C LYS A 34 31.58 -16.97 -14.68
N ILE A 35 32.15 -18.07 -14.19
CA ILE A 35 33.59 -18.32 -14.28
C ILE A 35 33.78 -19.29 -15.45
N GLU A 36 34.10 -18.75 -16.62
CA GLU A 36 34.52 -19.57 -17.76
C GLU A 36 36.01 -19.84 -17.60
N GLN A 37 36.35 -21.00 -17.07
CA GLN A 37 37.73 -21.43 -16.86
C GLN A 37 38.26 -22.07 -18.15
N LEU A 38 38.65 -21.24 -19.11
CA LEU A 38 39.38 -21.67 -20.31
C LEU A 38 40.82 -22.06 -19.93
N GLY A 39 41.00 -23.27 -19.42
CA GLY A 39 42.30 -23.81 -19.03
C GLY A 39 42.90 -24.69 -20.12
N SER A 40 43.75 -24.13 -20.99
CA SER A 40 44.62 -24.93 -21.87
C SER A 40 45.92 -25.24 -21.11
N SER A 41 46.04 -26.49 -20.61
CA SER A 41 47.26 -26.96 -19.93
C SER A 41 48.08 -27.80 -20.89
N SER A 42 49.05 -27.17 -21.56
CA SER A 42 50.07 -27.88 -22.36
C SER A 42 51.29 -28.15 -21.47
N ALA A 43 51.20 -29.16 -20.61
CA ALA A 43 52.34 -29.60 -19.82
C ALA A 43 53.22 -30.55 -20.65
N ALA A 44 54.36 -30.06 -21.15
CA ALA A 44 55.39 -30.88 -21.78
C ALA A 44 56.16 -31.68 -20.71
N ILE A 45 55.75 -32.92 -20.46
CA ILE A 45 56.35 -33.80 -19.44
C ILE A 45 57.39 -34.71 -20.11
N SER A 46 58.68 -34.50 -19.85
CA SER A 46 59.76 -35.40 -20.29
C SER A 46 60.12 -36.41 -19.19
N VAL A 47 59.89 -37.70 -19.45
CA VAL A 47 60.22 -38.78 -18.50
C VAL A 47 61.64 -39.30 -18.76
N GLU A 48 62.55 -39.10 -17.82
CA GLU A 48 63.93 -39.60 -17.87
C GLU A 48 64.06 -40.92 -17.09
N GLY A 49 64.44 -42.00 -17.80
CA GLY A 49 64.58 -43.34 -17.22
C GLY A 49 64.46 -44.47 -18.25
N LYS A 50 65.27 -45.53 -18.07
CA LYS A 50 65.26 -46.77 -18.88
C LYS A 50 64.73 -47.92 -18.03
N GLY A 51 63.42 -47.98 -17.83
CA GLY A 51 62.74 -49.05 -17.10
C GLY A 51 61.34 -49.30 -17.67
N VAL A 52 60.76 -50.47 -17.37
CA VAL A 52 59.43 -50.88 -17.86
C VAL A 52 58.36 -49.84 -17.47
N VAL A 53 58.46 -49.30 -16.25
CA VAL A 53 57.56 -48.23 -15.75
C VAL A 53 57.73 -46.93 -16.53
N ALA A 54 58.96 -46.53 -16.85
CA ALA A 54 59.22 -45.31 -17.63
C ALA A 54 58.69 -45.44 -19.07
N ASN A 55 58.76 -46.63 -19.67
CA ASN A 55 58.17 -46.89 -20.98
C ASN A 55 56.64 -46.91 -20.95
N PHE A 56 56.03 -47.41 -19.88
CA PHE A 56 54.58 -47.38 -19.71
C PHE A 56 54.05 -45.94 -19.59
N VAL A 57 54.69 -45.11 -18.76
CA VAL A 57 54.31 -43.69 -18.61
C VAL A 57 54.56 -42.92 -19.92
N ARG A 58 55.64 -43.21 -20.65
CA ARG A 58 55.92 -42.60 -21.95
C ARG A 58 54.89 -43.00 -23.02
N ALA A 59 54.42 -44.25 -23.01
CA ALA A 59 53.35 -44.71 -23.90
C ALA A 59 52.00 -44.03 -23.57
N MET A 60 51.73 -43.78 -22.30
CA MET A 60 50.51 -43.10 -21.85
C MET A 60 50.49 -41.59 -22.22
N ILE A 61 51.65 -40.92 -22.17
CA ILE A 61 51.79 -39.49 -22.51
C ILE A 61 51.88 -39.28 -24.03
N ALA A 62 52.41 -40.25 -24.79
CA ALA A 62 52.50 -40.18 -26.25
C ALA A 62 51.12 -40.22 -26.94
N ASP A 63 50.09 -40.74 -26.26
CA ASP A 63 48.69 -40.63 -26.69
C ASP A 63 48.16 -39.22 -26.35
N ASN A 64 48.70 -38.25 -27.09
CA ASN A 64 48.46 -36.83 -26.96
C ASN A 64 47.03 -36.48 -27.36
N ARG A 65 46.09 -36.56 -26.41
CA ARG A 65 44.85 -35.77 -26.47
C ARG A 65 45.08 -34.48 -25.72
N THR A 66 45.13 -33.36 -26.44
CA THR A 66 44.89 -32.04 -25.88
C THR A 66 43.50 -32.08 -25.24
N VAL A 67 43.45 -32.30 -23.93
CA VAL A 67 42.19 -32.29 -23.19
C VAL A 67 41.78 -30.83 -23.05
N GLU A 68 40.99 -30.37 -24.02
CA GLU A 68 40.27 -29.11 -23.92
C GLU A 68 39.17 -29.32 -22.88
N VAL A 69 39.46 -28.97 -21.62
CA VAL A 69 38.48 -29.03 -20.53
C VAL A 69 37.67 -27.74 -20.61
N ASP A 70 36.63 -27.75 -21.44
CA ASP A 70 35.65 -26.65 -21.48
C ASP A 70 34.64 -26.82 -20.33
N ASN A 71 35.10 -26.61 -19.09
CA ASN A 71 34.23 -26.67 -17.91
C ASN A 71 33.66 -25.29 -17.62
N SER A 72 32.43 -25.06 -18.07
CA SER A 72 31.62 -23.93 -17.64
C SER A 72 31.05 -24.20 -16.24
N MET A 73 31.76 -23.78 -15.19
CA MET A 73 31.25 -23.84 -13.82
C MET A 73 30.31 -22.65 -13.59
N THR A 74 29.00 -22.90 -13.66
CA THR A 74 27.97 -21.87 -13.42
C THR A 74 27.40 -22.02 -12.01
N ASN A 75 27.32 -20.91 -11.27
CA ASN A 75 26.68 -20.84 -9.95
C ASN A 75 25.13 -20.82 -10.03
N ALA A 76 24.57 -20.95 -11.25
CA ALA A 76 23.13 -20.80 -11.50
C ALA A 76 22.27 -21.81 -10.73
N HIS A 77 22.82 -22.99 -10.40
CA HIS A 77 22.09 -24.00 -9.62
C HIS A 77 21.90 -23.60 -8.15
N CYS A 78 22.81 -22.78 -7.58
CA CYS A 78 22.71 -22.33 -6.18
C CYS A 78 21.97 -20.99 -6.03
N LEU A 79 21.80 -20.23 -7.12
CA LEU A 79 21.02 -19.00 -7.12
C LEU A 79 19.55 -19.33 -7.44
N MET A 80 18.78 -19.69 -6.41
CA MET A 80 17.33 -19.83 -6.56
C MET A 80 16.72 -18.43 -6.80
N PRO A 81 15.99 -18.20 -7.91
CA PRO A 81 15.44 -16.89 -8.21
C PRO A 81 14.37 -16.52 -7.18
N PRO A 82 14.35 -15.27 -6.69
CA PRO A 82 13.37 -14.85 -5.70
C PRO A 82 11.96 -14.92 -6.29
N GLN A 83 11.02 -15.43 -5.50
CA GLN A 83 9.63 -15.55 -5.93
C GLN A 83 8.98 -14.17 -5.97
N ARG A 84 8.43 -13.78 -7.14
CA ARG A 84 7.71 -12.51 -7.28
C ARG A 84 6.43 -12.52 -6.45
N PRO A 85 6.11 -11.43 -5.73
CA PRO A 85 4.84 -11.30 -5.05
C PRO A 85 3.69 -11.38 -6.06
N ASN A 86 2.75 -12.31 -5.84
CA ASN A 86 1.63 -12.53 -6.73
C ASN A 86 0.52 -11.52 -6.43
N PHE A 87 0.48 -10.44 -7.21
CA PHE A 87 -0.51 -9.37 -7.06
C PHE A 87 -1.96 -9.85 -7.13
N GLN A 88 -2.26 -10.89 -7.91
CA GLN A 88 -3.61 -11.44 -8.01
C GLN A 88 -4.03 -12.14 -6.72
N HIS A 89 -3.09 -12.82 -6.05
CA HIS A 89 -3.34 -13.46 -4.76
C HIS A 89 -3.51 -12.41 -3.65
N ILE A 90 -2.64 -11.39 -3.63
CA ILE A 90 -2.74 -10.27 -2.68
C ILE A 90 -4.08 -9.54 -2.84
N PHE A 91 -4.51 -9.28 -4.08
CA PHE A 91 -5.77 -8.59 -4.32
C PHE A 91 -6.98 -9.40 -3.87
N THR A 92 -7.02 -10.70 -4.21
CA THR A 92 -8.15 -11.57 -3.89
C THR A 92 -8.26 -11.89 -2.39
N TRP A 93 -7.14 -12.11 -1.71
CA TRP A 93 -7.13 -12.54 -0.30
C TRP A 93 -6.96 -11.42 0.71
N ILE A 94 -6.42 -10.26 0.33
CA ILE A 94 -6.19 -9.14 1.24
C ILE A 94 -7.08 -7.96 0.86
N ALA A 95 -6.98 -7.45 -0.38
CA ALA A 95 -7.67 -6.21 -0.74
C ALA A 95 -9.20 -6.38 -0.79
N LEU A 96 -9.70 -7.46 -1.41
CA LEU A 96 -11.13 -7.72 -1.56
C LEU A 96 -11.87 -7.90 -0.22
N PRO A 97 -11.42 -8.75 0.73
CA PRO A 97 -12.11 -8.87 2.01
C PRO A 97 -12.02 -7.59 2.86
N LEU A 98 -10.90 -6.87 2.76
CA LEU A 98 -10.68 -5.63 3.50
C LEU A 98 -11.59 -4.51 2.96
N PHE A 99 -11.79 -4.43 1.65
CA PHE A 99 -12.79 -3.56 1.02
C PHE A 99 -14.22 -3.97 1.35
N ALA A 100 -14.54 -5.26 1.28
CA ALA A 100 -15.87 -5.78 1.62
C ALA A 100 -16.25 -5.46 3.08
N SER A 101 -15.30 -5.59 4.01
CA SER A 101 -15.51 -5.24 5.41
C SER A 101 -15.79 -3.75 5.63
N LEU A 102 -15.13 -2.86 4.87
CA LEU A 102 -15.42 -1.42 4.91
C LEU A 102 -16.81 -1.12 4.36
N MET A 103 -17.15 -1.70 3.20
CA MET A 103 -18.47 -1.52 2.59
C MET A 103 -19.57 -1.97 3.55
N LEU A 104 -19.40 -3.12 4.19
CA LEU A 104 -20.32 -3.62 5.21
C LEU A 104 -20.47 -2.62 6.36
N GLN A 105 -19.36 -2.12 6.92
CA GLN A 105 -19.41 -1.13 8.01
C GLN A 105 -20.13 0.15 7.60
N VAL A 106 -19.88 0.67 6.40
CA VAL A 106 -20.55 1.87 5.90
C VAL A 106 -22.05 1.62 5.73
N ILE A 107 -22.43 0.48 5.16
CA ILE A 107 -23.84 0.11 4.97
C ILE A 107 -24.55 0.00 6.33
N PHE A 108 -23.98 -0.72 7.31
CA PHE A 108 -24.59 -0.87 8.62
C PHE A 108 -24.58 0.44 9.43
N ALA A 109 -23.50 1.19 9.41
CA ALA A 109 -23.41 2.41 10.22
C ALA A 109 -24.24 3.55 9.62
N PHE A 110 -24.26 3.70 8.30
CA PHE A 110 -24.92 4.81 7.63
C PHE A 110 -26.31 4.44 7.14
N VAL A 111 -26.43 3.40 6.32
CA VAL A 111 -27.70 3.05 5.67
C VAL A 111 -28.70 2.53 6.70
N VAL A 112 -28.31 1.56 7.53
CA VAL A 112 -29.24 0.97 8.52
C VAL A 112 -29.69 2.01 9.55
N LYS A 113 -28.77 2.81 10.11
CA LYS A 113 -29.17 3.89 11.04
C LYS A 113 -30.08 4.91 10.39
N ARG A 114 -29.79 5.32 9.15
CA ARG A 114 -30.60 6.31 8.44
C ARG A 114 -31.97 5.77 8.06
N VAL A 115 -32.05 4.53 7.58
CA VAL A 115 -33.32 3.86 7.27
C VAL A 115 -34.15 3.68 8.55
N ILE A 116 -33.54 3.26 9.65
CA ILE A 116 -34.26 3.10 10.92
C ILE A 116 -34.80 4.45 11.41
N ILE A 117 -33.97 5.49 11.44
CA ILE A 117 -34.38 6.80 11.94
C ILE A 117 -35.40 7.47 11.01
N ASN A 118 -35.21 7.37 9.69
CA ASN A 118 -36.03 8.10 8.74
C ASN A 118 -37.30 7.36 8.32
N HIS A 119 -37.30 6.02 8.34
CA HIS A 119 -38.42 5.22 7.85
C HIS A 119 -39.11 4.43 8.96
N PHE A 120 -38.36 3.73 9.81
CA PHE A 120 -38.97 2.92 10.88
C PHE A 120 -39.48 3.75 12.06
N MET A 121 -38.74 4.78 12.48
CA MET A 121 -39.13 5.59 13.64
C MET A 121 -40.46 6.34 13.44
N PRO A 122 -40.75 6.96 12.27
CA PRO A 122 -42.05 7.58 12.02
C PRO A 122 -43.19 6.57 11.92
N PHE A 123 -42.90 5.37 11.40
CA PHE A 123 -43.88 4.29 11.29
C PHE A 123 -44.34 3.78 12.66
N MET A 124 -43.40 3.56 13.59
CA MET A 124 -43.70 3.02 14.91
C MET A 124 -44.24 4.08 15.90
N PHE A 125 -43.79 5.34 15.79
CA PHE A 125 -44.18 6.41 16.73
C PHE A 125 -44.65 7.69 16.02
N PRO A 126 -45.81 7.65 15.34
CA PRO A 126 -46.29 8.77 14.53
C PRO A 126 -46.57 10.04 15.34
N ILE A 127 -47.00 9.90 16.61
CA ILE A 127 -47.33 11.04 17.48
C ILE A 127 -46.07 11.82 17.86
N ARG A 128 -44.98 11.11 18.23
CA ARG A 128 -43.71 11.74 18.62
C ARG A 128 -43.06 12.46 17.45
N ASP A 129 -43.21 11.92 16.24
CA ASP A 129 -42.65 12.52 15.04
C ASP A 129 -43.38 13.81 14.65
N ARG A 130 -44.73 13.83 14.70
CA ARG A 130 -45.52 15.06 14.49
C ARG A 130 -45.15 16.17 15.47
N VAL A 131 -45.01 15.84 16.76
CA VAL A 131 -44.59 16.81 17.77
C VAL A 131 -43.19 17.36 17.47
N ARG A 132 -42.25 16.51 17.05
CA ARG A 132 -40.90 16.94 16.67
C ARG A 132 -40.92 17.89 15.47
N ILE A 133 -41.74 17.60 14.46
CA ILE A 133 -41.90 18.44 13.26
C ILE A 133 -42.47 19.81 13.63
N ILE A 134 -43.55 19.84 14.42
CA ILE A 134 -44.18 21.11 14.87
C ILE A 134 -43.21 21.91 15.73
N TYR A 135 -42.51 21.26 16.66
CA TYR A 135 -41.48 21.90 17.48
C TYR A 135 -40.36 22.49 16.63
N LEU A 136 -39.85 21.74 15.65
CA LEU A 136 -38.81 22.21 14.74
C LEU A 136 -39.28 23.42 13.93
N TYR A 137 -40.51 23.38 13.42
CA TYR A 137 -41.11 24.50 12.70
C TYR A 137 -41.19 25.76 13.57
N ASN A 138 -41.75 25.64 14.77
CA ASN A 138 -41.89 26.77 15.70
C ASN A 138 -40.53 27.33 16.12
N LYS A 139 -39.54 26.47 16.35
CA LYS A 139 -38.17 26.87 16.65
C LYS A 139 -37.56 27.69 15.50
N ILE A 140 -37.68 27.21 14.25
CA ILE A 140 -37.17 27.92 13.07
C ILE A 140 -37.89 29.25 12.89
N LEU A 141 -39.21 29.30 13.09
CA LEU A 141 -39.99 30.53 13.00
C LEU A 141 -39.51 31.57 14.03
N PHE A 142 -39.34 31.15 15.28
CA PHE A 142 -38.84 32.02 16.34
C PHE A 142 -37.42 32.54 16.05
N LEU A 143 -36.52 31.67 15.58
CA LEU A 143 -35.18 32.06 15.15
C LEU A 143 -35.21 33.12 14.04
N ARG A 144 -36.08 32.94 13.03
CA ARG A 144 -36.24 33.92 11.94
C ARG A 144 -36.78 35.26 12.45
N LEU A 145 -37.75 35.24 13.35
CA LEU A 145 -38.30 36.46 13.95
C LEU A 145 -37.24 37.20 14.77
N LYS A 146 -36.51 36.48 15.61
CA LYS A 146 -35.40 37.02 16.40
C LYS A 146 -34.32 37.64 15.51
N HIS A 147 -33.88 36.95 14.46
CA HIS A 147 -32.91 37.50 13.51
C HIS A 147 -33.41 38.79 12.82
N ARG A 148 -34.70 38.85 12.46
CA ARG A 148 -35.30 40.08 11.90
C ARG A 148 -35.36 41.21 12.92
N GLN A 149 -35.70 40.92 14.17
CA GLN A 149 -35.72 41.90 15.25
C GLN A 149 -34.32 42.46 15.53
N GLU A 150 -33.32 41.59 15.63
CA GLU A 150 -31.92 41.99 15.82
C GLU A 150 -31.39 42.82 14.65
N ALA A 151 -31.73 42.45 13.40
CA ALA A 151 -31.35 43.24 12.23
C ALA A 151 -31.98 44.63 12.25
N ARG A 152 -33.27 44.74 12.59
CA ARG A 152 -33.96 46.04 12.72
C ARG A 152 -33.39 46.88 13.86
N ALA A 153 -33.09 46.28 15.01
CA ALA A 153 -32.47 46.97 16.14
C ALA A 153 -31.08 47.50 15.78
N ARG A 154 -30.27 46.72 15.06
CA ARG A 154 -28.97 47.17 14.53
C ARG A 154 -29.11 48.37 13.59
N ILE A 155 -30.04 48.33 12.64
CA ILE A 155 -30.26 49.45 11.72
C ILE A 155 -30.68 50.71 12.49
N ARG A 156 -31.63 50.57 13.43
CA ARG A 156 -32.08 51.72 14.25
C ARG A 156 -30.93 52.32 15.07
N PHE A 157 -30.14 51.49 15.74
CA PHE A 157 -28.96 51.94 16.49
C PHE A 157 -27.96 52.69 15.61
N VAL A 158 -27.71 52.20 14.39
CA VAL A 158 -26.83 52.88 13.43
C VAL A 158 -27.43 54.23 13.04
N VAL A 159 -28.70 54.28 12.64
CA VAL A 159 -29.38 55.54 12.26
C VAL A 159 -29.37 56.57 13.39
N ASP A 160 -29.70 56.15 14.62
CA ASP A 160 -29.69 57.04 15.79
C ASP A 160 -28.27 57.61 16.03
N LYS A 161 -27.24 56.80 15.84
CA LYS A 161 -25.84 57.24 15.94
C LYS A 161 -25.46 58.26 14.84
N TRP A 162 -25.89 58.03 13.59
CA TRP A 162 -25.67 59.00 12.51
C TRP A 162 -26.35 60.34 12.81
N LYS A 163 -27.59 60.32 13.30
CA LYS A 163 -28.33 61.52 13.65
C LYS A 163 -27.65 62.35 14.75
N ILE A 164 -27.16 61.70 15.81
CA ILE A 164 -26.43 62.36 16.90
C ILE A 164 -25.17 63.04 16.35
N ASN A 165 -24.43 62.36 15.48
CA ASN A 165 -23.21 62.92 14.89
C ASN A 165 -23.52 64.17 14.03
N GLU A 166 -24.58 64.14 13.24
CA GLU A 166 -25.02 65.27 12.40
C GLU A 166 -25.43 66.49 13.24
N GLU A 167 -26.15 66.29 14.36
CA GLU A 167 -26.49 67.37 15.30
C GLU A 167 -25.26 67.98 15.99
N THR A 168 -24.18 67.22 16.21
CA THR A 168 -22.91 67.75 16.74
C THR A 168 -22.04 68.50 15.73
N ASP A 169 -22.20 68.24 14.42
CA ASP A 169 -21.41 68.91 13.38
C ASP A 169 -22.04 70.27 12.97
N GLU A 170 -23.32 70.51 13.25
CA GLU A 170 -24.03 71.77 12.96
C GLU A 170 -24.02 72.81 14.11
N GLY A 171 -23.51 72.45 15.31
CA GLY A 171 -23.45 73.32 16.50
C GLY A 171 -22.06 73.87 16.80
#